data_AF-A0A7X4F3Z1-F1
#
_entry.id   AF-A0A7X4F3Z1-F1
#
_cell.length_a   1.000
_cell.length_b   1.000
_cell.length_c   1.000
_cell.angle_alpha   90.00
_cell.angle_beta   90.00
_cell.angle_gamma   90.00
#
_symmetry.space_group_name_H-M   'P 1'
#
loop_
_entity.id
_entity.type
_entity.pdbx_description
1 polymer ?
#
loop_
_entity_poly.entity_id
_entity_poly.type
_entity_poly.pdbx_seq_one_letter_code
_entity_poly.pdbx_strand_id
1 'polypeptide(L)'
;PTVDLPARIAAGADQGDALCQDALALWTEACGTAAANLLLTSLSTGGLWLAGGVTAKQLPQLRSPRFLQRLQRVGRFQPLAAQVPVHALIAPEAGLFAAAQRAHQLARGPSRSARQGGRPWGNMDIDS
;
A
#
# COMPACT_ATOMS: atom_id res chain seq x y z
N PRO A 1 11.00 -28.20 -9.55
CA PRO A 1 11.07 -27.24 -8.43
C PRO A 1 11.55 -25.86 -8.91
N THR A 2 10.63 -24.90 -9.00
CA THR A 2 10.98 -23.52 -9.35
C THR A 2 11.74 -22.92 -8.17
N VAL A 3 13.01 -22.58 -8.39
CA VAL A 3 13.85 -21.97 -7.35
C VAL A 3 13.25 -20.61 -6.95
N ASP A 4 12.97 -20.42 -5.67
CA ASP A 4 12.54 -19.13 -5.12
C ASP A 4 13.77 -18.21 -4.97
N LEU A 5 14.04 -17.44 -6.02
CA LEU A 5 15.19 -16.53 -6.08
C LEU A 5 15.10 -15.43 -5.01
N PRO A 6 13.95 -14.74 -4.78
CA PRO A 6 13.83 -13.79 -3.68
C PRO A 6 14.17 -14.37 -2.31
N ALA A 7 13.69 -15.56 -1.97
CA ALA A 7 13.99 -16.18 -0.69
C ALA A 7 15.49 -16.51 -0.53
N ARG A 8 16.15 -16.96 -1.61
CA ARG A 8 17.59 -17.22 -1.59
C ARG A 8 18.42 -15.96 -1.40
N ILE A 9 18.04 -14.86 -2.05
CA ILE A 9 18.72 -13.56 -1.88
C ILE A 9 18.55 -13.07 -0.44
N ALA A 10 17.34 -13.14 0.11
CA ALA A 10 17.11 -12.75 1.51
C ALA A 10 17.97 -13.59 2.48
N ALA A 11 17.97 -14.92 2.31
CA ALA A 11 18.77 -15.80 3.15
C ALA A 11 20.28 -15.58 2.99
N GLY A 12 20.76 -15.31 1.77
CA GLY A 12 22.16 -14.97 1.52
C GLY A 12 22.56 -13.64 2.17
N ALA A 13 21.68 -12.64 2.14
CA ALA A 13 21.91 -11.36 2.78
C ALA A 13 22.02 -11.51 4.32
N ASP A 14 21.16 -12.33 4.91
CA ASP A 14 21.21 -12.67 6.34
C ASP A 14 22.49 -13.42 6.74
N GLN A 15 23.07 -14.18 5.80
CA GLN A 15 24.35 -14.87 5.97
C GLN A 15 25.57 -13.96 5.73
N GLY A 16 25.37 -12.70 5.34
CA GLY A 16 26.45 -11.75 5.12
C GLY A 16 26.99 -11.70 3.69
N ASP A 17 26.33 -12.32 2.72
CA ASP A 17 26.71 -12.21 1.30
C ASP A 17 26.51 -10.77 0.81
N ALA A 18 27.61 -10.12 0.42
CA ALA A 18 27.63 -8.71 0.03
C ALA A 18 26.72 -8.41 -1.18
N LEU A 19 26.69 -9.29 -2.19
CA LEU A 19 25.87 -9.10 -3.37
C LEU A 19 24.39 -9.24 -3.04
N CYS A 20 24.05 -10.17 -2.15
CA CYS A 20 22.68 -10.33 -1.67
C CYS A 20 22.22 -9.13 -0.83
N GLN A 21 23.12 -8.57 0.00
CA GLN A 21 22.85 -7.36 0.76
C GLN A 21 22.65 -6.15 -0.15
N ASP A 22 23.46 -6.00 -1.20
CA ASP A 22 23.31 -4.93 -2.19
C ASP A 22 22.00 -5.06 -2.98
N ALA A 23 21.62 -6.28 -3.37
CA ALA A 23 20.34 -6.54 -4.01
C ALA A 23 19.16 -6.17 -3.09
N LEU A 24 19.26 -6.50 -1.80
CA LEU A 24 18.22 -6.17 -0.83
C LEU A 24 18.16 -4.66 -0.52
N ALA A 25 19.31 -4.00 -0.52
CA ALA A 25 19.43 -2.55 -0.43
C ALA A 25 18.73 -1.86 -1.60
N LEU A 26 19.00 -2.31 -2.83
CA LEU A 26 18.35 -1.80 -4.04
C LEU A 26 16.83 -1.98 -3.98
N TRP A 27 16.37 -3.17 -3.58
CA TRP A 27 14.96 -3.45 -3.40
C TRP A 27 14.32 -2.50 -2.38
N THR A 28 14.98 -2.29 -1.24
CA THR A 28 14.51 -1.39 -0.18
C THR A 28 14.34 0.05 -0.69
N GLU A 29 15.29 0.54 -1.48
CA GLU A 29 15.23 1.87 -2.06
C GLU A 29 14.15 2.02 -3.13
N ALA A 30 13.99 0.98 -3.96
CA ALA A 30 12.93 0.93 -4.96
C ALA A 30 11.54 0.91 -4.31
N CYS A 31 11.36 0.14 -3.23
CA CYS A 31 10.13 0.13 -2.45
C CYS A 31 9.83 1.49 -1.82
N GLY A 32 10.82 2.18 -1.25
CA GLY A 32 10.65 3.53 -0.72
C GLY A 32 10.24 4.52 -1.80
N THR A 33 10.85 4.44 -2.98
CA THR A 33 10.50 5.29 -4.13
C THR A 33 9.08 5.01 -4.64
N ALA A 34 8.68 3.74 -4.73
CA ALA A 34 7.33 3.37 -5.13
C ALA A 34 6.27 3.87 -4.11
N ALA A 35 6.58 3.74 -2.81
CA ALA A 35 5.74 4.26 -1.73
C ALA A 35 5.59 5.80 -1.80
N ALA A 36 6.68 6.52 -2.10
CA ALA A 36 6.66 7.96 -2.30
C ALA A 36 5.73 8.37 -3.45
N ASN A 37 5.84 7.68 -4.59
CA ASN A 37 5.01 7.95 -5.75
C ASN A 37 3.53 7.72 -5.43
N LEU A 38 3.20 6.60 -4.78
CA LEU A 38 1.84 6.32 -4.33
C LEU A 38 1.31 7.44 -3.42
N LEU A 39 2.09 7.81 -2.39
CA LEU A 39 1.73 8.88 -1.47
C LEU A 39 1.36 10.18 -2.19
N LEU A 40 2.14 10.58 -3.20
CA LEU A 40 1.88 11.81 -3.96
C LEU A 40 0.73 11.66 -4.96
N THR A 41 0.59 10.51 -5.61
CA THR A 41 -0.47 10.24 -6.57
C THR A 41 -1.84 10.20 -5.91
N SER A 42 -1.96 9.63 -4.71
CA SER A 42 -3.22 9.55 -3.96
C SER A 42 -3.39 10.63 -2.90
N LEU A 43 -2.37 11.47 -2.66
CA LEU A 43 -2.32 12.43 -1.55
C LEU A 43 -2.70 11.77 -0.21
N SER A 44 -2.10 10.62 0.09
CA SER A 44 -2.41 9.80 1.27
C SER A 44 -1.91 10.42 2.58
N THR A 45 -2.52 11.51 3.02
CA THR A 45 -2.17 12.21 4.26
C THR A 45 -2.56 11.47 5.53
N GLY A 46 -3.57 10.59 5.45
CA GLY A 46 -4.00 9.75 6.57
C GLY A 46 -3.08 8.56 6.89
N GLY A 47 -2.06 8.31 6.08
CA GLY A 47 -1.11 7.22 6.27
C GLY A 47 -0.97 6.29 5.05
N LEU A 48 0.13 5.57 5.03
CA LEU A 48 0.44 4.55 4.03
C LEU A 48 0.48 3.16 4.69
N TRP A 49 -0.21 2.19 4.10
CA TRP A 49 -0.24 0.81 4.58
C TRP A 49 0.46 -0.11 3.59
N LEU A 50 1.56 -0.71 4.02
CA LEU A 50 2.28 -1.74 3.30
C LEU A 50 1.69 -3.11 3.67
N ALA A 51 1.33 -3.91 2.68
CA ALA A 51 0.72 -5.22 2.89
C ALA A 51 1.31 -6.27 1.94
N GLY A 52 1.12 -7.54 2.29
CA GLY A 52 1.55 -8.69 1.49
C GLY A 52 2.65 -9.49 2.16
N GLY A 53 2.87 -10.72 1.67
CA GLY A 53 3.82 -11.65 2.28
C GLY A 53 5.26 -11.13 2.31
N VAL A 54 5.67 -10.33 1.33
CA VAL A 54 7.01 -9.71 1.30
C VAL A 54 7.15 -8.65 2.40
N THR A 55 6.11 -7.87 2.68
CA THR A 55 6.14 -6.86 3.76
C THR A 55 6.41 -7.50 5.11
N ALA A 56 5.74 -8.62 5.42
CA ALA A 56 5.97 -9.35 6.67
C ALA A 56 7.39 -9.94 6.74
N LYS A 57 7.89 -10.48 5.63
CA LYS A 57 9.23 -11.10 5.55
C LYS A 57 10.37 -10.08 5.60
N GLN A 58 10.16 -8.86 5.10
CA GLN A 58 11.21 -7.83 4.96
C GLN A 58 10.95 -6.61 5.86
N LEU A 59 10.35 -6.85 7.03
CA LEU A 59 10.04 -5.80 7.99
C LEU A 59 11.27 -4.99 8.47
N PRO A 60 12.45 -5.61 8.72
CA PRO A 60 13.66 -4.85 9.06
C PRO A 60 14.05 -3.84 7.98
N GLN A 61 13.94 -4.22 6.71
CA GLN A 61 14.31 -3.42 5.55
C GLN A 61 13.33 -2.25 5.38
N LEU A 62 12.03 -2.49 5.55
CA LEU A 62 11.00 -1.45 5.47
C LEU A 62 11.03 -0.49 6.67
N ARG A 63 11.59 -0.89 7.81
CA ARG A 63 11.85 -0.02 8.97
C ARG A 63 13.18 0.72 8.87
N SER A 64 14.01 0.39 7.89
CA SER A 64 15.35 0.96 7.79
C SER A 64 15.30 2.46 7.45
N PRO A 65 16.32 3.24 7.87
CA PRO A 65 16.48 4.62 7.44
C PRO A 65 16.53 4.76 5.91
N ARG A 66 17.09 3.76 5.21
CA ARG A 66 17.20 3.73 3.75
C ARG A 66 15.82 3.77 3.07
N PHE A 67 14.85 2.99 3.55
CA PHE A 67 13.48 3.03 3.05
C PHE A 67 12.85 4.41 3.29
N LEU A 68 12.91 4.90 4.52
CA LEU A 68 12.27 6.17 4.91
C LEU A 68 12.88 7.38 4.19
N GLN A 69 14.21 7.41 4.04
CA GLN A 69 14.90 8.46 3.30
C GLN A 69 14.48 8.47 1.83
N ARG A 70 14.34 7.31 1.20
CA ARG A 70 13.84 7.23 -0.18
C ARG A 70 12.38 7.64 -0.31
N LEU A 71 11.53 7.22 0.63
CA LEU A 71 10.13 7.64 0.69
C LEU A 71 9.98 9.16 0.78
N GLN A 72 10.83 9.80 1.58
CA GLN A 72 10.80 11.25 1.82
C GLN A 72 11.53 12.05 0.73
N ARG A 73 12.22 11.41 -0.23
CA ARG A 73 13.00 12.07 -1.28
C ARG A 73 12.11 12.60 -2.42
N VAL A 74 11.14 13.45 -2.08
CA VAL A 74 10.10 13.99 -2.97
C VAL A 74 10.15 15.52 -3.14
N GLY A 75 11.36 16.09 -3.09
CA GLY A 75 11.58 17.53 -3.31
C GLY A 75 10.74 18.38 -2.36
N ARG A 76 9.99 19.34 -2.91
CA ARG A 76 9.14 20.27 -2.13
C ARG A 76 8.06 19.59 -1.29
N PHE A 77 7.71 18.34 -1.58
CA PHE A 77 6.72 17.58 -0.81
C PHE A 77 7.35 16.79 0.35
N GLN A 78 8.67 16.91 0.58
CA GLN A 78 9.35 16.22 1.69
C GLN A 78 8.71 16.51 3.06
N PRO A 79 8.28 17.75 3.40
CA PRO A 79 7.59 18.01 4.67
C PRO A 79 6.25 17.27 4.79
N LEU A 80 5.54 17.09 3.68
CA LEU A 80 4.30 16.31 3.64
C LEU A 80 4.62 14.82 3.88
N ALA A 81 5.56 14.27 3.10
CA ALA A 81 5.94 12.86 3.19
C ALA A 81 6.53 12.49 4.57
N ALA A 82 7.21 13.42 5.24
CA ALA A 82 7.76 13.22 6.57
C ALA A 82 6.69 13.11 7.68
N GLN A 83 5.49 13.66 7.44
CA GLN A 83 4.37 13.61 8.39
C GLN A 83 3.46 12.40 8.19
N VAL A 84 3.53 11.74 7.04
CA VAL A 84 2.66 10.59 6.73
C VAL A 84 3.12 9.37 7.51
N PRO A 85 2.26 8.78 8.37
CA PRO A 85 2.62 7.56 9.08
C PRO A 85 2.65 6.37 8.11
N VAL A 86 3.64 5.49 8.27
CA VAL A 86 3.79 4.26 7.47
C VAL A 86 3.55 3.05 8.36
N HIS A 87 2.59 2.22 7.98
CA HIS A 87 2.17 1.03 8.71
C HIS A 87 2.45 -0.24 7.91
N ALA A 88 2.93 -1.29 8.57
CA ALA A 88 3.05 -2.62 7.98
C ALA A 88 1.93 -3.52 8.49
N LEU A 89 1.14 -4.08 7.57
CA LEU A 89 0.07 -5.02 7.88
C LEU A 89 0.65 -6.44 7.96
N ILE A 90 0.85 -6.94 9.18
CA ILE A 90 1.48 -8.24 9.47
C ILE A 90 0.48 -9.34 9.86
N ALA A 91 -0.82 -9.04 9.90
CA ALA A 91 -1.86 -10.01 10.24
C ALA A 91 -2.07 -11.02 9.10
N PRO A 92 -1.80 -12.33 9.30
CA PRO A 92 -1.87 -13.34 8.23
C PRO A 92 -3.26 -13.45 7.59
N GLU A 93 -4.31 -13.30 8.39
CA GLU A 93 -5.70 -13.45 7.98
C GLU A 93 -6.31 -12.14 7.47
N ALA A 94 -5.55 -11.04 7.39
CA ALA A 94 -6.10 -9.74 7.00
C ALA A 94 -6.80 -9.77 5.64
N GLY A 95 -6.27 -10.56 4.69
CA GLY A 95 -6.91 -10.76 3.39
C GLY A 95 -8.25 -11.48 3.48
N LEU A 96 -8.34 -12.53 4.30
CA LEU A 96 -9.58 -13.28 4.53
C LEU A 96 -10.61 -12.43 5.27
N PHE A 97 -10.17 -11.68 6.30
CA PHE A 97 -11.02 -10.74 7.02
C PHE A 97 -11.58 -9.66 6.09
N ALA A 98 -10.75 -9.06 5.24
CA ALA A 98 -11.18 -8.06 4.27
C ALA A 98 -12.18 -8.65 3.26
N ALA A 99 -11.96 -9.88 2.79
CA ALA A 99 -12.89 -10.58 1.90
C ALA A 99 -14.24 -10.84 2.57
N ALA A 100 -14.24 -11.34 3.82
CA ALA A 100 -15.45 -11.56 4.60
C ALA A 100 -16.22 -10.25 4.84
N GLN A 101 -15.52 -9.18 5.21
CA GLN A 101 -16.11 -7.87 5.41
C GLN A 101 -16.70 -7.31 4.11
N ARG A 102 -16.03 -7.52 2.98
CA ARG A 102 -16.55 -7.11 1.67
C ARG A 102 -17.81 -7.89 1.30
N ALA A 103 -17.83 -9.21 1.51
CA ALA A 103 -19.02 -10.04 1.30
C ALA A 103 -20.19 -9.58 2.18
N HIS A 104 -19.92 -9.27 3.46
CA HIS A 104 -20.92 -8.73 4.39
C HIS A 104 -21.52 -7.41 3.92
N GLN A 105 -20.68 -6.46 3.44
CA GLN A 105 -21.16 -5.20 2.88
C GLN A 105 -22.07 -5.40 1.67
N LEU A 106 -21.72 -6.34 0.79
CA LEU A 106 -22.51 -6.66 -0.40
C LEU A 106 -23.85 -7.33 -0.05
N ALA A 107 -23.84 -8.23 0.95
CA ALA A 107 -25.04 -8.94 1.41
C ALA A 107 -26.06 -8.01 2.09
N ARG A 108 -25.62 -6.91 2.72
CA ARG A 108 -26.51 -5.93 3.36
C ARG A 108 -27.28 -5.05 2.35
N GLY A 109 -26.95 -5.13 1.06
CA GLY A 109 -27.51 -4.27 0.02
C GLY A 109 -27.14 -2.79 0.23
N PRO A 110 -27.34 -1.92 -0.79
CA PRO A 110 -27.19 -0.49 -0.58
C PRO A 110 -28.20 -0.02 0.48
N SER A 111 -27.71 0.74 1.46
CA SER A 111 -28.54 1.42 2.46
C SER A 111 -29.72 2.10 1.78
N ARG A 112 -30.96 1.73 2.14
CA ARG A 112 -32.19 2.29 1.56
C ARG A 112 -32.34 3.82 1.70
N SER A 113 -31.44 4.50 2.42
CA SER A 113 -31.50 5.95 2.68
C SER A 113 -31.18 6.85 1.48
N ALA A 114 -30.65 6.33 0.37
CA ALA A 114 -30.33 7.14 -0.82
C ALA A 114 -31.46 7.23 -1.87
N ARG A 115 -32.62 6.58 -1.68
CA ARG A 115 -33.76 6.66 -2.62
C ARG A 115 -34.82 7.71 -2.26
N GLN A 116 -34.62 8.50 -1.21
CA GLN A 116 -35.48 9.64 -0.85
C GLN A 116 -34.70 10.95 -0.93
N GLY A 117 -34.21 11.27 -2.12
CA GLY A 117 -33.86 12.63 -2.51
C GLY A 117 -34.56 12.88 -3.84
N GLY A 118 -35.55 13.78 -3.85
CA GLY A 118 -36.36 14.08 -5.02
C GLY A 118 -35.50 14.39 -6.25
N ARG A 119 -35.96 13.95 -7.42
CA ARG A 119 -35.31 14.25 -8.70
C ARG A 119 -35.19 15.79 -8.83
N PRO A 120 -33.99 16.38 -8.92
CA PRO A 120 -33.83 17.83 -9.04
C PRO A 120 -34.12 18.37 -10.45
N TRP A 121 -34.49 17.50 -11.41
CA TRP A 121 -34.83 17.90 -12.77
C TRP A 121 -36.19 17.31 -13.12
N GLY A 122 -37.20 18.18 -13.06
CA GLY A 122 -38.53 17.92 -13.62
C GLY A 122 -38.47 17.82 -15.14
N ASN A 123 -39.48 17.16 -15.69
CA ASN A 123 -39.77 16.91 -17.11
C ASN A 123 -39.11 17.90 -18.07
N MET A 124 -38.21 17.40 -18.92
CA MET A 124 -37.94 18.01 -20.20
C MET A 124 -38.42 17.04 -21.27
N ASP A 125 -39.68 17.25 -21.67
CA ASP A 125 -40.27 16.62 -22.85
C ASP A 125 -39.50 17.12 -24.07
N ILE A 126 -38.74 16.22 -24.72
CA ILE A 126 -38.21 16.47 -26.06
C ILE A 126 -39.21 15.86 -27.02
N ASP A 127 -40.21 16.66 -27.38
CA ASP A 127 -41.03 16.42 -28.56
C ASP A 127 -41.27 17.79 -29.22
N SER A 128 -40.51 18.06 -30.30
CA SER A 128 -40.77 18.96 -31.45
C SER A 128 -39.49 19.11 -32.28
#